data_AF-A0A7S0VTD5-F1
#
_entry.id   AF-A0A7S0VTD5-F1
#
_cell.length_a   1.000
_cell.length_b   1.000
_cell.length_c   1.000
_cell.angle_alpha   90.00
_cell.angle_beta   90.00
_cell.angle_gamma   90.00
#
_symmetry.space_group_name_H-M   'P 1'
#
loop_
_entity.id
_entity.type
_entity.pdbx_description
1 polymer ?
#
loop_
_entity_poly.entity_id
_entity_poly.type
_entity_poly.pdbx_seq_one_letter_code
_entity_poly.pdbx_strand_id
1 'polypeptide(L)'
;GGDLLDLGGDFVVPTPLDLDPSAAVTPQQFQQLWVSIEGGHTSRYSFPSGAPPAHQVEGCLAAAGIRLMATGAAGPGQRKSFFYCVPLGSQEVCMCEAVVDEGPGVMTCLYKAPGGDFAQTRLALTFRAALEGIGAQ
;
A
#
# COMPACT_ATOMS: atom_id res chain seq x y z
N GLY A 1 46.54 -16.47 10.96
CA GLY A 1 45.98 -16.22 9.62
C GLY A 1 44.53 -15.95 9.82
N GLY A 2 44.10 -14.73 9.54
CA GLY A 2 42.70 -14.35 9.64
C GLY A 2 41.94 -14.93 8.45
N ASP A 3 40.82 -15.59 8.73
CA ASP A 3 39.74 -15.72 7.76
C ASP A 3 38.64 -14.77 8.21
N LEU A 4 38.62 -13.63 7.54
CA LEU A 4 37.70 -12.54 7.69
C LEU A 4 36.47 -12.86 6.83
N LEU A 5 35.36 -13.19 7.48
CA LEU A 5 33.97 -12.99 7.06
C LEU A 5 33.75 -12.68 5.57
N ASP A 6 33.43 -13.69 4.78
CA ASP A 6 32.66 -13.51 3.55
C ASP A 6 31.17 -13.58 3.89
N LEU A 7 30.63 -12.46 4.37
CA LEU A 7 29.19 -12.20 4.45
C LEU A 7 28.82 -11.15 3.39
N GLY A 8 29.25 -11.38 2.14
CA GLY A 8 28.87 -10.59 0.97
C GLY A 8 27.42 -10.79 0.52
N GLY A 9 26.47 -10.89 1.45
CA GLY A 9 25.06 -10.81 1.14
C GLY A 9 24.69 -9.34 1.09
N ASP A 10 24.62 -8.75 -0.11
CA ASP A 10 24.09 -7.40 -0.31
C ASP A 10 22.73 -7.30 0.40
N PHE A 11 22.71 -6.58 1.52
CA PHE A 11 21.48 -6.32 2.26
C PHE A 11 20.64 -5.35 1.43
N VAL A 12 19.72 -5.88 0.63
CA VAL A 12 18.82 -5.04 -0.17
C VAL A 12 17.78 -4.43 0.76
N VAL A 13 17.97 -3.15 1.09
CA VAL A 13 16.97 -2.36 1.80
C VAL A 13 15.79 -2.11 0.85
N PRO A 14 14.55 -2.48 1.22
CA PRO A 14 13.40 -2.18 0.37
C PRO A 14 13.19 -0.67 0.27
N THR A 15 12.99 -0.18 -0.94
CA THR A 15 12.65 1.21 -1.24
C THR A 15 11.24 1.31 -1.83
N PRO A 16 10.60 2.50 -1.80
CA PRO A 16 9.33 2.74 -2.49
C PRO A 16 9.35 2.29 -3.96
N LEU A 17 8.17 2.05 -4.50
CA LEU A 17 7.95 1.70 -5.91
C LEU A 17 7.89 2.97 -6.75
N ASP A 18 8.57 2.97 -7.89
CA ASP A 18 8.24 3.89 -8.98
C ASP A 18 6.98 3.34 -9.67
N LEU A 19 5.93 4.14 -9.78
CA LEU A 19 4.62 3.70 -10.27
C LEU A 19 4.35 4.17 -11.70
N ASP A 20 3.70 3.32 -12.50
CA ASP A 20 3.14 3.70 -13.79
C ASP A 20 1.78 4.39 -13.58
N PRO A 21 1.68 5.72 -13.75
CA PRO A 21 0.43 6.43 -13.56
C PRO A 21 -0.59 6.11 -14.66
N SER A 22 -0.19 5.52 -15.80
CA SER A 22 -1.08 5.21 -16.92
C SER A 22 -1.74 3.84 -16.81
N ALA A 23 -1.27 3.00 -15.87
CA ALA A 23 -1.78 1.64 -15.71
C ALA A 23 -3.27 1.62 -15.33
N ALA A 24 -4.03 0.84 -16.09
CA ALA A 24 -5.45 0.60 -15.86
C ALA A 24 -5.66 -0.88 -15.50
N VAL A 25 -6.43 -1.13 -14.43
CA VAL A 25 -6.81 -2.48 -14.00
C VAL A 25 -8.33 -2.52 -13.95
N THR A 26 -8.93 -3.54 -14.54
CA THR A 26 -10.39 -3.69 -14.51
C THR A 26 -10.83 -4.23 -13.15
N PRO A 27 -12.08 -3.97 -12.71
CA PRO A 27 -12.60 -4.54 -11.46
C PRO A 27 -12.54 -6.08 -11.43
N GLN A 28 -12.78 -6.73 -12.57
CA GLN A 28 -12.72 -8.18 -12.70
C GLN A 28 -11.29 -8.71 -12.51
N GLN A 29 -10.31 -8.07 -13.16
CA GLN A 29 -8.90 -8.41 -12.99
C GLN A 29 -8.43 -8.18 -11.56
N PHE A 30 -8.81 -7.05 -10.95
CA PHE A 30 -8.51 -6.76 -9.55
C PHE A 30 -9.06 -7.84 -8.62
N GLN A 31 -10.34 -8.18 -8.77
CA GLN A 31 -10.99 -9.18 -7.93
C GLN A 31 -10.34 -10.56 -8.07
N GLN A 32 -10.01 -10.98 -9.30
CA GLN A 32 -9.32 -12.25 -9.56
C GLN A 32 -7.96 -12.30 -8.89
N LEU A 33 -7.16 -11.24 -9.01
CA LEU A 33 -5.85 -11.16 -8.37
C LEU A 33 -5.94 -11.09 -6.84
N TRP A 34 -6.92 -10.36 -6.32
CA TRP A 34 -7.12 -10.18 -4.89
C TRP A 34 -7.40 -11.51 -4.18
N VAL A 35 -8.19 -12.38 -4.81
CA VAL A 35 -8.50 -13.71 -4.27
C VAL A 35 -7.39 -14.73 -4.53
N SER A 36 -6.56 -14.53 -5.57
CA SER A 36 -5.49 -15.48 -5.91
C SER A 36 -4.23 -15.30 -5.06
N ILE A 37 -3.97 -14.10 -4.54
CA ILE A 37 -2.83 -13.84 -3.66
C ILE A 37 -3.25 -14.10 -2.21
N GLU A 38 -2.72 -15.16 -1.62
CA GLU A 38 -2.91 -15.47 -0.20
C GLU A 38 -2.04 -14.58 0.71
N GLY A 39 -2.49 -14.36 1.93
CA GLY A 39 -1.78 -13.55 2.92
C GLY A 39 -1.71 -12.06 2.58
N GLY A 40 -0.67 -11.40 3.08
CA GLY A 40 -0.40 -9.99 2.87
C GLY A 40 0.35 -9.34 4.03
N HIS A 41 0.96 -8.19 3.76
CA HIS A 41 1.61 -7.37 4.78
C HIS A 41 0.57 -6.40 5.36
N THR A 42 0.51 -6.27 6.68
CA THR A 42 -0.38 -5.29 7.33
C THR A 42 0.44 -4.15 7.90
N SER A 43 0.02 -2.91 7.66
CA SER A 43 0.54 -1.73 8.35
C SER A 43 -0.58 -0.94 9.01
N ARG A 44 -0.25 -0.24 10.08
CA ARG A 44 -1.14 0.65 10.80
C ARG A 44 -0.50 2.03 10.81
N TYR A 45 -1.24 3.02 10.34
CA TYR A 45 -0.89 4.43 10.37
C TYR A 45 -1.70 5.12 11.44
N SER A 46 -1.05 5.96 12.22
CA SER A 46 -1.71 6.81 13.20
C SER A 46 -1.68 8.26 12.75
N PHE A 47 -2.77 8.98 12.97
CA PHE A 47 -2.89 10.39 12.68
C PHE A 47 -3.09 11.15 14.00
N PRO A 48 -2.02 11.73 14.59
CA PRO A 48 -2.08 12.31 15.93
C PRO A 48 -3.11 13.43 16.10
N SER A 49 -3.45 14.11 15.01
CA SER A 49 -4.46 15.19 14.99
C SER A 49 -5.88 14.69 14.63
N GLY A 50 -6.10 13.38 14.59
CA GLY A 50 -7.29 12.75 14.04
C GLY A 50 -7.08 12.33 12.58
N ALA A 51 -7.78 11.26 12.15
CA ALA A 51 -7.65 10.77 10.78
C ALA A 51 -8.24 11.80 9.82
N PRO A 52 -7.55 12.09 8.71
CA PRO A 52 -8.15 12.87 7.65
C PRO A 52 -9.38 12.12 7.10
N PRO A 53 -10.37 12.85 6.57
CA PRO A 53 -11.48 12.23 5.86
C PRO A 53 -10.97 11.26 4.80
N ALA A 54 -11.66 10.13 4.61
CA ALA A 54 -11.19 9.10 3.68
C ALA A 54 -10.93 9.61 2.24
N HIS A 55 -11.72 10.59 1.77
CA HIS A 55 -11.53 11.18 0.44
C HIS A 55 -10.21 11.97 0.31
N GLN A 56 -9.70 12.53 1.41
CA GLN A 56 -8.39 13.21 1.42
C GLN A 56 -7.25 12.19 1.34
N VAL A 57 -7.38 11.05 2.03
CA VAL A 57 -6.46 9.91 1.89
C VAL A 57 -6.46 9.40 0.44
N GLU A 58 -7.65 9.20 -0.13
CA GLU A 58 -7.83 8.75 -1.52
C GLU A 58 -7.17 9.71 -2.53
N GLY A 59 -7.37 11.03 -2.36
CA GLY A 59 -6.75 12.04 -3.21
C GLY A 59 -5.22 12.10 -3.09
N CYS A 60 -4.70 11.95 -1.87
CA CYS A 60 -3.27 11.91 -1.60
C CYS A 60 -2.59 10.70 -2.25
N LEU A 61 -3.18 9.51 -2.10
CA LEU A 61 -2.71 8.29 -2.75
C LEU A 61 -2.82 8.39 -4.28
N ALA A 62 -3.90 8.97 -4.81
CA ALA A 62 -4.06 9.19 -6.24
C ALA A 62 -2.96 10.10 -6.82
N ALA A 63 -2.56 11.15 -6.10
CA ALA A 63 -1.47 12.03 -6.51
C ALA A 63 -0.10 11.31 -6.57
N ALA A 64 0.07 10.24 -5.79
CA ALA A 64 1.25 9.38 -5.82
C ALA A 64 1.18 8.26 -6.89
N GLY A 65 0.11 8.19 -7.70
CA GLY A 65 -0.08 7.14 -8.71
C GLY A 65 -0.74 5.87 -8.17
N ILE A 66 -1.25 5.88 -6.93
CA ILE A 66 -2.00 4.79 -6.32
C ILE A 66 -3.50 5.02 -6.57
N ARG A 67 -4.11 4.15 -7.36
CA ARG A 67 -5.47 4.35 -7.91
C ARG A 67 -6.52 3.67 -7.04
N LEU A 68 -7.65 4.35 -6.86
CA LEU A 68 -8.82 3.80 -6.18
C LEU A 68 -9.60 2.86 -7.11
N MET A 69 -9.89 1.66 -6.63
CA MET A 69 -10.73 0.66 -7.33
C MET A 69 -12.17 0.70 -6.84
N ALA A 70 -12.37 0.68 -5.51
CA ALA A 70 -13.68 0.61 -4.90
C ALA A 70 -13.67 1.19 -3.49
N THR A 71 -14.85 1.58 -2.99
CA THR A 71 -15.06 2.06 -1.62
C THR A 71 -16.30 1.43 -1.02
N GLY A 72 -16.35 1.32 0.30
CA GLY A 72 -17.53 0.88 1.03
C GLY A 72 -17.46 1.21 2.51
N ALA A 73 -18.50 0.87 3.25
CA ALA A 73 -18.47 0.94 4.71
C ALA A 73 -17.76 -0.31 5.27
N ALA A 74 -16.86 -0.12 6.25
CA ALA A 74 -16.31 -1.22 7.06
C ALA A 74 -17.06 -1.40 8.39
N GLY A 75 -17.73 -0.35 8.87
CA GLY A 75 -18.43 -0.29 10.14
C GLY A 75 -18.89 1.13 10.45
N PRO A 76 -19.50 1.38 11.61
CA PRO A 76 -19.86 2.73 12.04
C PRO A 76 -18.61 3.63 12.12
N GLY A 77 -18.59 4.74 11.37
CA GLY A 77 -17.45 5.66 11.33
C GLY A 77 -16.20 5.14 10.60
N GLN A 78 -16.30 3.98 9.94
CA GLN A 78 -15.18 3.36 9.24
C GLN A 78 -15.46 3.23 7.74
N ARG A 79 -14.52 3.75 6.94
CA ARG A 79 -14.55 3.63 5.48
C ARG A 79 -13.49 2.66 5.00
N LYS A 80 -13.90 1.71 4.16
CA LYS A 80 -13.03 0.79 3.45
C LYS A 80 -12.78 1.28 2.03
N SER A 81 -11.54 1.25 1.60
CA SER A 81 -11.11 1.59 0.24
C SER A 81 -10.20 0.50 -0.30
N PHE A 82 -10.39 0.10 -1.55
CA PHE A 82 -9.52 -0.81 -2.27
C PHE A 82 -8.71 -0.02 -3.28
N PHE A 83 -7.39 -0.15 -3.24
CA PHE A 83 -6.45 0.55 -4.10
C PHE A 83 -5.61 -0.43 -4.91
N TYR A 84 -5.10 0.04 -6.05
CA TYR A 84 -4.12 -0.67 -6.84
C TYR A 84 -3.07 0.28 -7.43
N CYS A 85 -1.90 -0.27 -7.76
CA CYS A 85 -0.89 0.40 -8.57
C CYS A 85 -0.08 -0.65 -9.35
N VAL A 86 0.63 -0.21 -10.38
CA VAL A 86 1.54 -1.06 -11.17
C VAL A 86 2.92 -0.41 -11.14
N PRO A 87 3.99 -1.14 -10.76
CA PRO A 87 5.34 -0.61 -10.82
C PRO A 87 5.73 -0.26 -12.27
N LEU A 88 6.51 0.82 -12.43
CA LEU A 88 6.96 1.28 -13.74
C LEU A 88 7.75 0.18 -14.46
N GLY A 89 7.37 -0.11 -15.71
CA GLY A 89 8.00 -1.16 -16.52
C GLY A 89 7.58 -2.59 -16.14
N SER A 90 6.63 -2.76 -15.21
CA SER A 90 6.06 -4.06 -14.82
C SER A 90 4.63 -4.22 -15.34
N GLN A 91 4.13 -5.45 -15.33
CA GLN A 91 2.70 -5.78 -15.50
C GLN A 91 2.08 -6.31 -14.19
N GLU A 92 2.86 -6.39 -13.12
CA GLU A 92 2.40 -6.89 -11.84
C GLU A 92 1.54 -5.85 -11.12
N VAL A 93 0.32 -6.23 -10.76
CA VAL A 93 -0.59 -5.37 -10.02
C VAL A 93 -0.34 -5.55 -8.52
N CYS A 94 0.01 -4.46 -7.86
CA CYS A 94 0.05 -4.34 -6.41
C CYS A 94 -1.29 -3.80 -5.90
N MET A 95 -1.80 -4.33 -4.79
CA MET A 95 -3.13 -4.02 -4.27
C MET A 95 -3.10 -3.73 -2.77
N CYS A 96 -4.04 -2.90 -2.32
CA CYS A 96 -4.22 -2.58 -0.91
C CYS A 96 -5.70 -2.53 -0.54
N GLU A 97 -6.07 -3.13 0.58
CA GLU A 97 -7.30 -2.79 1.30
C GLU A 97 -6.92 -1.84 2.43
N ALA A 98 -7.53 -0.65 2.47
CA ALA A 98 -7.36 0.30 3.56
C ALA A 98 -8.69 0.50 4.29
N VAL A 99 -8.63 0.51 5.63
CA VAL A 99 -9.75 0.89 6.49
C VAL A 99 -9.33 2.11 7.28
N VAL A 100 -10.00 3.23 7.03
CA VAL A 100 -9.85 4.48 7.77
C VAL A 100 -10.92 4.51 8.86
N ASP A 101 -10.49 4.62 10.11
CA ASP A 101 -11.35 4.85 11.26
C ASP A 101 -11.24 6.32 11.69
N GLU A 102 -12.27 7.10 11.36
CA GLU A 102 -12.28 8.56 11.54
C GLU A 102 -12.32 8.96 13.01
N GLY A 103 -12.83 8.09 13.91
CA GLY A 103 -12.90 8.35 15.34
C GLY A 103 -11.54 8.35 16.05
N PRO A 104 -10.83 7.20 16.11
CA PRO A 104 -9.54 7.05 16.78
C PRO A 104 -8.36 7.59 15.96
N GLY A 105 -8.60 8.02 14.73
CA GLY A 105 -7.55 8.60 13.89
C GLY A 105 -6.54 7.58 13.39
N VAL A 106 -7.03 6.43 12.93
CA VAL A 106 -6.18 5.29 12.54
C VAL A 106 -6.57 4.82 11.16
N MET A 107 -5.56 4.49 10.35
CA MET A 107 -5.77 3.71 9.12
C MET A 107 -5.04 2.37 9.22
N THR A 108 -5.72 1.29 8.88
CA THR A 108 -5.10 -0.04 8.72
C THR A 108 -5.09 -0.43 7.26
N CYS A 109 -3.95 -0.90 6.77
CA CYS A 109 -3.77 -1.33 5.39
C CYS A 109 -3.34 -2.79 5.32
N LEU A 110 -3.94 -3.56 4.42
CA LEU A 110 -3.50 -4.89 4.01
C LEU A 110 -2.98 -4.82 2.57
N TYR A 111 -1.71 -5.16 2.39
CA TYR A 111 -0.98 -5.09 1.13
C TYR A 111 -0.82 -6.47 0.51
N LYS A 112 -1.15 -6.59 -0.78
CA LYS A 112 -0.97 -7.80 -1.58
C LYS A 112 -0.19 -7.48 -2.84
N ALA A 113 0.86 -8.25 -3.11
CA ALA A 113 1.68 -8.14 -4.31
C ALA A 113 2.19 -9.53 -4.74
N PRO A 114 2.33 -9.82 -6.05
CA PRO A 114 2.80 -11.11 -6.57
C PRO A 114 4.21 -11.51 -6.09
N GLY A 115 5.10 -10.54 -5.86
CA GLY A 115 6.49 -10.77 -5.40
C GLY A 115 6.66 -11.08 -3.91
N GLY A 116 5.60 -11.50 -3.21
CA GLY A 116 5.64 -11.88 -1.79
C GLY A 116 6.01 -10.73 -0.85
N ASP A 117 6.55 -11.07 0.33
CA ASP A 117 6.81 -10.13 1.44
C ASP A 117 7.67 -8.93 1.05
N PHE A 118 8.68 -9.12 0.20
CA PHE A 118 9.55 -8.04 -0.23
C PHE A 118 8.77 -7.00 -1.07
N ALA A 119 7.98 -7.45 -2.05
CA ALA A 119 7.15 -6.56 -2.86
C ALA A 119 6.05 -5.87 -2.03
N GLN A 120 5.45 -6.61 -1.09
CA GLN A 120 4.44 -6.06 -0.17
C GLN A 120 5.04 -4.99 0.77
N THR A 121 6.28 -5.18 1.22
CA THR A 121 7.00 -4.19 2.04
C THR A 121 7.30 -2.93 1.24
N ARG A 122 7.75 -3.06 -0.02
CA ARG A 122 7.96 -1.90 -0.91
C ARG A 122 6.65 -1.14 -1.18
N LEU A 123 5.54 -1.84 -1.33
CA LEU A 123 4.22 -1.23 -1.46
C LEU A 123 3.84 -0.44 -0.19
N ALA A 124 4.04 -1.01 0.99
CA ALA A 124 3.78 -0.33 2.26
C ALA A 124 4.62 0.95 2.44
N LEU A 125 5.89 0.92 2.02
CA LEU A 125 6.76 2.10 2.00
C LEU A 125 6.27 3.17 1.02
N THR A 126 5.73 2.76 -0.13
CA THR A 126 5.16 3.67 -1.13
C THR A 126 3.92 4.38 -0.57
N PHE A 127 3.04 3.64 0.11
CA PHE A 127 1.89 4.22 0.82
C PHE A 127 2.33 5.17 1.92
N ARG A 128 3.30 4.77 2.74
CA ARG A 128 3.83 5.63 3.80
C ARG A 128 4.32 6.97 3.25
N ALA A 129 5.18 6.93 2.23
CA ALA A 129 5.73 8.15 1.62
C ALA A 129 4.63 9.08 1.08
N ALA A 130 3.56 8.53 0.49
CA ALA A 130 2.42 9.34 0.05
C ALA A 130 1.70 9.99 1.25
N LEU A 131 1.42 9.21 2.31
CA LEU A 131 0.62 9.62 3.45
C LEU A 131 1.35 10.55 4.43
N GLU A 132 2.68 10.60 4.39
CA GLU A 132 3.48 11.56 5.18
C GLU A 132 3.05 13.01 4.91
N GLY A 133 2.65 13.32 3.67
CA GLY A 133 2.14 14.65 3.28
C GLY A 133 0.84 15.07 3.96
N ILE A 134 0.11 14.12 4.57
CA ILE A 134 -1.13 14.37 5.32
C ILE A 134 -1.00 14.01 6.81
N GLY A 135 0.23 13.86 7.30
CA GLY A 135 0.54 13.70 8.73
C GLY A 135 0.40 12.29 9.28
N ALA A 136 0.42 11.26 8.43
CA ALA A 136 0.52 9.87 8.88
C ALA A 136 1.89 9.58 9.52
N GLN A 137 1.89 8.77 10.57
CA GLN A 137 3.09 8.25 11.25
C GLN A 137 3.07 6.74 11.35
#